data_AF-A0A9Q2HG37-F1
#
_entry.id   AF-A0A9Q2HG37-F1
#
_cell.length_a   1.000
_cell.length_b   1.000
_cell.length_c   1.000
_cell.angle_alpha   90.00
_cell.angle_beta   90.00
_cell.angle_gamma   90.00
#
_symmetry.space_group_name_H-M   'P 1'
#
loop_
_entity.id
_entity.type
_entity.pdbx_description
1 polymer ?
#
loop_
_entity_poly.entity_id
_entity_poly.type
_entity_poly.pdbx_seq_one_letter_code
_entity_poly.pdbx_strand_id
1 'polypeptide(L)'
;MSNEETLRQLALETLEQDADRIVQLIRVQMDNLTMPQCPVYDEVLDTQMFGLSKEIHFAIRLGLVDREKGRMILDDLEKQVSKVHEAYYKHREQLKETKES
;
A
#
# COMPACT_ATOMS: atom_id res chain seq x y z
N MET A 1 7.21 11.05 28.55
CA MET A 1 7.46 9.91 27.66
C MET A 1 8.95 9.64 27.64
N SER A 2 9.36 8.38 27.62
CA SER A 2 10.79 8.06 27.47
C SER A 2 11.24 8.30 26.02
N ASN A 3 12.53 8.51 25.80
CA ASN A 3 13.09 8.64 24.45
C ASN A 3 12.81 7.38 23.60
N GLU A 4 12.83 6.20 24.23
CA GLU A 4 12.54 4.93 23.57
C GLU A 4 11.09 4.84 23.11
N GLU A 5 10.13 5.23 23.94
CA GLU A 5 8.71 5.23 23.59
C GLU A 5 8.41 6.19 22.43
N THR A 6 9.08 7.33 22.42
CA THR A 6 9.00 8.32 21.32
C THR A 6 9.54 7.72 20.01
N LEU A 7 10.64 6.96 20.05
CA LEU A 7 11.20 6.29 18.87
C LEU A 7 10.29 5.17 18.36
N ARG A 8 9.67 4.40 19.26
CA ARG A 8 8.69 3.36 18.90
C ARG A 8 7.48 3.95 18.18
N GLN A 9 6.96 5.05 18.72
CA GLN A 9 5.84 5.77 18.09
C GLN A 9 6.24 6.33 16.73
N LEU A 10 7.38 7.01 16.63
CA LEU A 10 7.87 7.57 15.37
C LEU A 10 8.07 6.49 14.31
N ALA A 11 8.62 5.32 14.68
CA ALA A 11 8.80 4.20 13.76
C ALA A 11 7.45 3.68 13.24
N LEU A 12 6.44 3.55 14.11
CA LEU A 12 5.11 3.11 13.72
C LEU A 12 4.44 4.10 12.77
N GLU A 13 4.43 5.38 13.13
CA GLU A 13 3.86 6.46 12.31
C GLU A 13 4.55 6.56 10.95
N THR A 14 5.87 6.37 10.90
CA THR A 14 6.63 6.40 9.65
C THR A 14 6.19 5.27 8.72
N LEU A 15 6.12 4.03 9.24
CA LEU A 15 5.71 2.87 8.45
C LEU A 15 4.26 2.95 7.97
N GLU A 16 3.36 3.51 8.78
CA GLU A 16 1.98 3.79 8.37
C GLU A 16 1.92 4.84 7.25
N GLN A 17 2.73 5.91 7.34
CA GLN A 17 2.84 6.90 6.27
C GLN A 17 3.47 6.34 4.99
N ASP A 18 4.43 5.43 5.10
CA ASP A 18 5.00 4.71 3.95
C ASP A 18 3.91 3.85 3.26
N ALA A 19 3.10 3.13 4.04
CA ALA A 19 1.97 2.36 3.52
C ALA A 19 0.93 3.26 2.81
N ASP A 20 0.56 4.38 3.43
CA ASP A 20 -0.37 5.35 2.83
C ASP A 20 0.16 5.92 1.51
N ARG A 21 1.48 6.18 1.42
CA ARG A 21 2.11 6.65 0.19
C ARG A 21 2.02 5.61 -0.95
N ILE A 22 2.12 4.32 -0.64
CA ILE A 22 1.89 3.25 -1.63
C ILE A 22 0.45 3.31 -2.14
N VAL A 23 -0.54 3.44 -1.25
CA VAL A 23 -1.95 3.56 -1.66
C VAL A 23 -2.19 4.81 -2.52
N GLN A 24 -1.59 5.95 -2.17
CA GLN A 24 -1.72 7.19 -2.94
C GLN A 24 -1.09 7.07 -4.33
N LEU A 25 0.08 6.45 -4.45
CA LEU A 25 0.73 6.20 -5.74
C LEU A 25 -0.21 5.44 -6.67
N ILE A 26 -0.87 4.40 -6.15
CA ILE A 26 -1.82 3.58 -6.90
C ILE A 26 -3.03 4.39 -7.35
N ARG A 27 -3.63 5.17 -6.44
CA ARG A 27 -4.79 6.02 -6.75
C ARG A 27 -4.48 7.02 -7.86
N VAL A 28 -3.35 7.73 -7.74
CA VAL A 28 -2.91 8.71 -8.74
C VAL A 28 -2.65 8.04 -10.09
N GLN A 29 -2.09 6.83 -10.11
CA GLN A 29 -1.86 6.10 -11.36
C GLN A 29 -3.16 5.66 -12.04
N MET A 30 -4.20 5.34 -11.26
CA MET A 30 -5.51 4.99 -11.79
C MET A 30 -6.30 6.19 -12.29
N ASP A 31 -6.27 7.30 -11.56
CA ASP A 31 -6.97 8.54 -11.93
C ASP A 31 -6.38 9.16 -13.22
N ASN A 32 -5.06 9.03 -13.43
CA ASN A 32 -4.38 9.65 -14.57
C ASN A 32 -4.47 8.84 -15.88
N LEU A 33 -5.25 7.76 -15.93
CA LEU A 33 -5.46 6.92 -17.13
C LEU A 33 -4.17 6.39 -17.79
N THR A 34 -3.01 6.50 -17.13
CA THR A 34 -1.77 5.83 -17.52
C THR A 34 -1.99 4.35 -17.28
N MET A 35 -2.36 3.64 -18.35
CA MET A 35 -2.80 2.25 -18.36
C MET A 35 -2.21 1.37 -17.23
N PRO A 36 -3.04 0.92 -16.27
CA PRO A 36 -2.71 -0.23 -15.42
C PRO A 36 -2.86 -1.56 -16.19
N GLN A 37 -2.72 -1.53 -17.53
CA GLN A 37 -2.80 -2.71 -18.40
C GLN A 37 -1.42 -3.37 -18.59
N CYS A 38 -0.36 -2.80 -18.03
CA CYS A 38 0.97 -3.34 -18.19
C CYS A 38 1.25 -4.31 -17.04
N PRO A 39 1.69 -5.57 -17.29
CA PRO A 39 2.18 -6.47 -16.25
C PRO A 39 3.24 -5.84 -15.32
N VAL A 40 3.90 -4.77 -15.80
CA VAL A 40 4.80 -3.91 -15.04
C VAL A 40 4.13 -3.28 -13.80
N TYR A 41 2.83 -3.00 -13.81
CA TYR A 41 2.16 -2.40 -12.67
C TYR A 41 2.14 -3.36 -11.46
N ASP A 42 1.76 -4.62 -11.69
CA ASP A 42 1.74 -5.63 -10.62
C ASP A 42 3.17 -5.86 -10.09
N GLU A 43 4.18 -5.85 -10.97
CA GLU A 43 5.59 -5.93 -10.57
C GLU A 43 6.08 -4.72 -9.75
N VAL A 44 5.64 -3.50 -10.10
CA VAL A 44 5.95 -2.29 -9.32
C VAL A 44 5.28 -2.35 -7.97
N LEU A 45 4.00 -2.74 -7.91
CA LEU A 45 3.26 -2.90 -6.67
C LEU A 45 3.92 -3.95 -5.77
N ASP A 46 4.25 -5.12 -6.30
CA ASP A 46 4.95 -6.18 -5.57
C ASP A 46 6.29 -5.69 -5.01
N THR A 47 7.03 -4.90 -5.81
CA THR A 47 8.29 -4.30 -5.37
C THR A 47 8.08 -3.29 -4.22
N GLN A 48 7.04 -2.47 -4.28
CA GLN A 48 6.69 -1.53 -3.20
C GLN A 48 6.27 -2.27 -1.92
N MET A 49 5.41 -3.28 -2.04
CA MET A 49 4.98 -4.14 -0.93
C MET A 49 6.17 -4.85 -0.29
N PHE A 50 7.10 -5.36 -1.09
CA PHE A 50 8.33 -5.98 -0.61
C PHE A 50 9.25 -4.98 0.09
N GLY A 51 9.39 -3.77 -0.44
CA GLY A 51 10.14 -2.67 0.17
C GLY A 51 9.66 -2.37 1.59
N LEU A 52 8.36 -2.09 1.73
CA LEU A 52 7.74 -1.84 3.03
C LEU A 52 7.90 -3.04 3.98
N SER A 53 7.72 -4.27 3.48
CA SER A 53 7.94 -5.49 4.28
C SER A 53 9.36 -5.55 4.86
N LYS A 54 10.38 -5.12 4.11
CA LYS A 54 11.77 -5.08 4.59
C LYS A 54 11.99 -4.00 5.66
N GLU A 55 11.37 -2.84 5.51
CA GLU A 55 11.41 -1.76 6.50
C GLU A 55 10.75 -2.18 7.82
N ILE A 56 9.56 -2.79 7.74
CA ILE A 56 8.87 -3.38 8.89
C ILE A 56 9.74 -4.44 9.57
N HIS A 57 10.33 -5.36 8.80
CA HIS A 57 11.23 -6.38 9.35
C HIS A 57 12.46 -5.76 10.01
N PHE A 58 13.00 -4.67 9.47
CA PHE A 58 14.10 -3.93 10.08
C PHE A 58 13.69 -3.32 11.42
N ALA A 59 12.55 -2.63 11.47
CA ALA A 59 12.01 -2.02 12.69
C ALA A 59 11.70 -3.08 13.78
N ILE A 60 11.20 -4.26 13.39
CA ILE A 60 10.99 -5.40 14.30
C ILE A 60 12.32 -5.88 14.89
N ARG A 61 13.37 -6.03 14.06
CA ARG A 61 14.71 -6.46 14.56
C ARG A 61 15.34 -5.46 15.53
N LEU A 62 14.99 -4.17 15.40
CA LEU A 62 15.41 -3.12 16.33
C LEU A 62 14.56 -3.05 17.61
N GLY A 63 13.49 -3.86 17.72
CA GLY A 63 12.56 -3.81 18.85
C GLY A 63 11.63 -2.58 18.86
N LEU A 64 11.65 -1.80 17.78
CA LEU A 64 10.86 -0.58 17.66
C LEU A 64 9.38 -0.86 17.34
N VAL A 65 9.12 -1.98 16.67
CA VAL A 65 7.77 -2.39 16.24
C VAL A 65 7.55 -3.85 16.60
N ASP A 66 6.37 -4.16 17.14
CA ASP A 66 5.98 -5.53 17.44
C ASP A 66 5.59 -6.27 16.15
N ARG A 67 5.92 -7.56 16.05
CA ARG A 67 5.64 -8.37 14.84
C ARG A 67 4.17 -8.33 14.44
N GLU A 68 3.26 -8.36 15.41
CA GLU A 68 1.81 -8.30 15.15
C GLU A 68 1.41 -6.97 14.52
N LYS A 69 1.90 -5.84 15.04
CA LYS A 69 1.66 -4.51 14.45
C LYS A 69 2.20 -4.41 13.03
N GLY A 70 3.43 -4.89 12.82
CA GLY A 70 4.02 -4.93 11.48
C GLY A 70 3.19 -5.76 10.49
N ARG A 71 2.63 -6.89 10.93
CA ARG A 71 1.70 -7.68 10.12
C ARG A 71 0.40 -6.92 9.82
N MET A 72 -0.18 -6.26 10.82
CA MET A 72 -1.42 -5.48 10.62
C MET A 72 -1.26 -4.37 9.59
N ILE A 73 -0.11 -3.70 9.53
CA ILE A 73 0.18 -2.68 8.51
C ILE A 73 0.13 -3.30 7.10
N LEU A 74 0.77 -4.45 6.91
CA LEU A 74 0.77 -5.15 5.61
C LEU A 74 -0.62 -5.65 5.22
N ASP A 75 -1.34 -6.26 6.18
CA ASP A 75 -2.69 -6.79 5.95
C ASP A 75 -3.68 -5.66 5.58
N ASP A 76 -3.58 -4.49 6.23
CA ASP A 76 -4.42 -3.34 5.89
C ASP A 76 -4.05 -2.74 4.52
N LEU A 77 -2.76 -2.63 4.23
CA LEU A 77 -2.28 -2.17 2.92
C LEU A 77 -2.79 -3.07 1.80
N GLU A 78 -2.64 -4.40 1.93
CA GLU A 78 -3.15 -5.38 0.93
C GLU A 78 -4.66 -5.19 0.68
N LYS A 79 -5.43 -4.99 1.75
CA LYS A 79 -6.87 -4.75 1.66
C LYS A 79 -7.20 -3.43 0.96
N GLN A 80 -6.46 -2.36 1.25
CA GLN A 80 -6.65 -1.06 0.61
C GLN A 80 -6.32 -1.13 -0.88
N VAL A 81 -5.19 -1.74 -1.23
CA VAL A 81 -4.76 -1.97 -2.61
C VAL A 81 -5.82 -2.77 -3.39
N SER A 82 -6.28 -3.89 -2.82
CA SER A 82 -7.30 -4.75 -3.44
C SER A 82 -8.60 -3.99 -3.74
N LYS A 83 -9.09 -3.18 -2.80
CA LYS A 83 -10.29 -2.36 -3.01
C LYS A 83 -10.13 -1.37 -4.16
N VAL A 84 -8.97 -0.74 -4.22
CA VAL A 84 -8.64 0.26 -5.23
C VAL A 84 -8.60 -0.43 -6.61
N HIS A 85 -7.93 -1.59 -6.73
CA HIS A 85 -7.98 -2.43 -7.93
C HIS A 85 -9.40 -2.81 -8.36
N GLU A 86 -10.20 -3.36 -7.44
CA GLU A 86 -11.58 -3.77 -7.72
C GLU A 86 -12.45 -2.62 -8.24
N ALA A 87 -12.31 -1.43 -7.64
CA ALA A 87 -13.06 -0.25 -8.04
C ALA A 87 -12.78 0.14 -9.50
N TYR A 88 -11.53 0.05 -9.94
CA TYR A 88 -11.16 0.34 -11.32
C TYR A 88 -11.67 -0.69 -12.31
N TYR A 89 -11.56 -1.98 -12.00
CA TYR A 89 -12.11 -3.01 -12.87
C TYR A 89 -13.61 -2.84 -13.06
N LYS A 90 -14.35 -2.55 -11.97
CA LYS A 90 -15.79 -2.24 -12.04
C LYS A 90 -16.08 -1.00 -12.90
N HIS A 91 -15.34 0.10 -12.68
CA HIS A 91 -15.51 1.33 -13.46
C HIS A 91 -15.27 1.10 -14.96
N ARG A 92 -14.27 0.28 -15.30
CA ARG A 92 -13.94 -0.04 -16.69
C ARG A 92 -15.01 -0.87 -17.37
N GLU A 93 -15.59 -1.86 -16.69
CA GLU A 93 -16.69 -2.65 -17.26
C GLU A 93 -17.94 -1.79 -17.51
N GLN A 94 -18.28 -0.88 -16.59
CA GLN A 94 -19.36 0.10 -16.78
C GLN A 94 -19.15 1.02 -18.00
N LEU A 95 -17.91 1.47 -18.22
CA LEU A 95 -17.56 2.29 -19.39
C LEU A 95 -17.69 1.54 -20.72
N LYS A 96 -17.53 0.21 -20.74
CA LYS A 96 -17.77 -0.62 -21.93
C LYS A 96 -19.27 -0.75 -22.20
N GLU A 97 -20.06 -1.09 -21.19
CA GLU A 97 -21.51 -1.25 -21.30
C GLU A 97 -22.22 0.03 -21.78
N THR A 98 -21.74 1.20 -21.35
CA THR A 98 -22.30 2.51 -21.74
C THR A 98 -21.92 2.93 -23.17
N LYS A 99 -20.83 2.38 -23.73
CA LYS A 99 -20.39 2.66 -25.12
C LYS A 99 -21.02 1.73 -26.14
N GLU A 100 -21.55 0.59 -25.69
CA GLU A 100 -22.20 -0.43 -26.53
C GLU A 100 -23.74 -0.30 -26.57
N SER A 101 -24.33 0.59 -25.76
CA SER A 101 -25.76 0.95 -25.76
C SER A 101 -26.02 2.29 -26.46
#